data_AF-A0A7R9XW11-F1
#
_entry.id   AF-A0A7R9XW11-F1
#
_cell.length_a   1.000
_cell.length_b   1.000
_cell.length_c   1.000
_cell.angle_alpha   90.00
_cell.angle_beta   90.00
_cell.angle_gamma   90.00
#
_symmetry.space_group_name_H-M   'P 1'
#
loop_
_entity.id
_entity.type
_entity.pdbx_description
1 polymer ?
#
loop_
_entity_poly.entity_id
_entity_poly.type
_entity_poly.pdbx_seq_one_letter_code
_entity_poly.pdbx_strand_id
1 'polypeptide(L)'
;GEPRVDGVRVMTYNVLADAYSHTWSQLYPYLSPANADAEGRLPKAMEDVRLARPDVVCLQEVDAKWYDAFWVPQMRVAGYAPAGTLSEKTGLTREGVATFARADRWRVATSAVVSLTRPGPSPAESATEAWIRTQPALEEALGKVSTVGQIAVLEPVAAGGADGGRRRPIVVANAHLFFHPGATHLRVLQARWLLRHAETLRRAWGRDSGAGDDVGLIVCGDFNGEAHDGVVRYVADGTLRASHSDWALGGVFRWGGTSSRAAAKALLAVTTEGEAREEDEDE
;
A
#
# COMPACT_ATOMS: atom_id res chain seq x y z
N GLY A 1 -29.90 -15.34 12.76
CA GLY A 1 -28.57 -14.84 12.36
C GLY A 1 -28.53 -13.38 12.69
N GLU A 2 -27.45 -12.90 13.31
CA GLU A 2 -27.33 -11.47 13.62
C GLU A 2 -27.43 -10.62 12.34
N PRO A 3 -28.17 -9.50 12.37
CA PRO A 3 -28.24 -8.61 11.23
C PRO A 3 -26.84 -8.08 10.92
N ARG A 4 -26.39 -8.30 9.68
CA ARG A 4 -25.08 -7.83 9.21
C ARG A 4 -25.15 -6.29 9.12
N VAL A 5 -24.32 -5.60 9.91
CA VAL A 5 -24.17 -4.14 9.92
C VAL A 5 -24.03 -3.57 8.50
N ASP A 6 -24.62 -2.41 8.25
CA ASP A 6 -24.57 -1.60 7.01
C ASP A 6 -23.16 -1.03 6.70
N GLY A 7 -22.12 -1.84 6.86
CA GLY A 7 -20.73 -1.50 6.57
C GLY A 7 -20.16 -2.16 5.33
N VAL A 8 -18.93 -1.77 4.99
CA VAL A 8 -18.03 -2.48 4.08
C VAL A 8 -16.93 -3.08 4.93
N ARG A 9 -16.83 -4.41 4.98
CA ARG A 9 -15.73 -5.10 5.64
C ARG A 9 -14.54 -5.19 4.70
N VAL A 10 -13.38 -4.70 5.12
CA VAL A 10 -12.17 -4.67 4.31
C VAL A 10 -11.09 -5.51 4.98
N MET A 11 -10.35 -6.29 4.20
CA MET A 11 -9.16 -7.00 4.63
C MET A 11 -7.96 -6.48 3.84
N THR A 12 -6.89 -6.08 4.52
CA THR A 12 -5.58 -5.82 3.91
C THR A 12 -4.60 -6.84 4.46
N TYR A 13 -3.88 -7.54 3.59
CA TYR A 13 -3.08 -8.68 4.01
C TYR A 13 -1.85 -8.91 3.11
N ASN A 14 -0.67 -8.72 3.69
CA ASN A 14 0.60 -9.13 3.08
C ASN A 14 0.77 -10.64 3.27
N VAL A 15 0.79 -11.40 2.17
CA VAL A 15 0.76 -12.89 2.19
C VAL A 15 2.13 -13.55 2.07
N LEU A 16 3.20 -12.75 2.13
CA LEU A 16 4.60 -13.17 2.09
C LEU A 16 4.95 -13.98 0.81
N ALA A 17 5.58 -13.29 -0.15
CA ALA A 17 5.89 -13.85 -1.46
C ALA A 17 7.06 -14.82 -1.43
N ASP A 18 6.94 -15.94 -2.13
CA ASP A 18 8.03 -16.92 -2.32
C ASP A 18 9.22 -16.32 -3.07
N ALA A 19 9.02 -15.25 -3.84
CA ALA A 19 10.11 -14.49 -4.46
C ALA A 19 11.19 -14.03 -3.45
N TYR A 20 10.85 -13.90 -2.17
CA TYR A 20 11.77 -13.54 -1.08
C TYR A 20 12.33 -14.73 -0.30
N SER A 21 11.97 -15.97 -0.68
CA SER A 21 12.34 -17.20 0.04
C SER A 21 13.82 -17.39 0.30
N HIS A 22 14.68 -16.87 -0.58
CA HIS A 22 16.13 -16.89 -0.43
C HIS A 22 16.65 -16.13 0.83
N THR A 23 15.85 -15.22 1.38
CA THR A 23 16.18 -14.44 2.60
C THR A 23 15.64 -15.07 3.89
N TRP A 24 14.69 -15.98 3.79
CA TRP A 24 13.92 -16.45 4.95
C TRP A 24 14.73 -17.25 5.96
N SER A 25 15.80 -17.93 5.55
CA SER A 25 16.70 -18.60 6.51
C SER A 25 17.37 -17.62 7.48
N GLN A 26 17.54 -16.35 7.05
CA GLN A 26 18.10 -15.28 7.88
C GLN A 26 17.00 -14.53 8.63
N LEU A 27 15.87 -14.24 7.99
CA LEU A 27 14.77 -13.48 8.59
C LEU A 27 13.94 -14.32 9.58
N TYR A 28 13.73 -15.60 9.27
CA TYR A 28 12.90 -16.54 10.01
C TYR A 28 13.68 -17.82 10.33
N PRO A 29 14.81 -17.73 11.06
CA PRO A 29 15.67 -18.90 11.33
C PRO A 29 14.98 -19.99 12.16
N TYR A 30 13.85 -19.64 12.79
CA TYR A 30 12.99 -20.54 13.56
C TYR A 30 11.96 -21.30 12.69
N LEU A 31 11.78 -20.92 11.42
CA LEU A 31 10.78 -21.51 10.54
C LEU A 31 11.33 -22.78 9.88
N SER A 32 10.62 -23.90 10.04
CA SER A 32 10.97 -25.13 9.33
C SER A 32 10.70 -24.99 7.83
N PRO A 33 11.49 -25.63 6.94
CA PRO A 33 11.25 -25.57 5.49
C PRO A 33 9.85 -26.03 5.09
N ALA A 34 9.30 -27.05 5.77
CA ALA A 34 7.95 -27.54 5.52
C ALA A 34 6.86 -26.49 5.81
N ASN A 35 7.09 -25.60 6.79
CA ASN A 35 6.17 -24.51 7.10
C ASN A 35 6.36 -23.28 6.21
N ALA A 36 7.49 -23.19 5.49
CA ALA A 36 7.79 -22.13 4.53
C ALA A 36 7.14 -22.37 3.16
N ASP A 37 6.80 -23.61 2.83
CA ASP A 37 6.23 -23.99 1.53
C ASP A 37 4.89 -23.29 1.25
N ALA A 38 4.81 -22.57 0.13
CA ALA A 38 3.58 -21.88 -0.29
C ALA A 38 2.40 -22.83 -0.47
N GLU A 39 2.62 -24.08 -0.89
CA GLU A 39 1.52 -25.05 -1.03
C GLU A 39 0.87 -25.37 0.31
N GLY A 40 1.62 -25.25 1.42
CA GLY A 40 1.10 -25.33 2.78
C GLY A 40 0.60 -24.00 3.35
N ARG A 41 1.26 -22.88 3.05
CA ARG A 41 0.95 -21.55 3.60
C ARG A 41 -0.27 -20.90 2.95
N LEU A 42 -0.35 -20.87 1.63
CA LEU A 42 -1.38 -20.12 0.90
C LEU A 42 -2.81 -20.63 1.19
N PRO A 43 -3.07 -21.94 1.33
CA PRO A 43 -4.37 -22.42 1.79
C PRO A 43 -4.79 -21.89 3.16
N LYS A 44 -3.83 -21.67 4.09
CA LYS A 44 -4.11 -21.10 5.41
C LYS A 44 -4.44 -19.62 5.31
N ALA A 45 -3.67 -18.87 4.53
CA ALA A 45 -3.95 -17.46 4.24
C ALA A 45 -5.33 -17.27 3.57
N MET A 46 -5.72 -18.19 2.67
CA MET A 46 -7.06 -18.19 2.08
C MET A 46 -8.16 -18.54 3.09
N GLU A 47 -7.87 -19.40 4.07
CA GLU A 47 -8.82 -19.71 5.14
C GLU A 47 -9.08 -18.48 6.03
N ASP A 48 -8.06 -17.66 6.32
CA ASP A 48 -8.25 -16.39 7.01
C ASP A 48 -9.23 -15.47 6.26
N VAL A 49 -9.13 -15.40 4.92
CA VAL A 49 -10.08 -14.66 4.07
C VAL A 49 -11.50 -15.23 4.21
N ARG A 50 -11.66 -16.56 4.15
CA ARG A 50 -12.97 -17.23 4.26
C ARG A 50 -13.61 -16.99 5.62
N LEU A 51 -12.85 -17.08 6.70
CA LEU A 51 -13.33 -16.87 8.06
C LEU A 51 -13.71 -15.39 8.29
N ALA A 52 -12.88 -14.47 7.83
CA ALA A 52 -13.12 -13.03 7.94
C ALA A 52 -14.35 -12.57 7.12
N ARG A 53 -14.69 -13.27 6.02
CA ARG A 53 -15.79 -12.93 5.10
C ARG A 53 -15.83 -11.44 4.69
N PRO A 54 -14.70 -10.84 4.26
CA PRO A 54 -14.67 -9.44 3.85
C PRO A 54 -15.56 -9.16 2.63
N ASP A 55 -15.88 -7.89 2.43
CA ASP A 55 -16.49 -7.39 1.19
C ASP A 55 -15.42 -7.06 0.14
N VAL A 56 -14.25 -6.60 0.61
CA VAL A 56 -13.08 -6.25 -0.21
C VAL A 56 -11.81 -6.84 0.42
N VAL A 57 -10.97 -7.48 -0.39
CA VAL A 57 -9.66 -8.02 0.01
C VAL A 57 -8.58 -7.32 -0.79
N CYS A 58 -7.58 -6.77 -0.12
CA CYS A 58 -6.39 -6.18 -0.70
C CYS A 58 -5.17 -6.98 -0.24
N LEU A 59 -4.56 -7.72 -1.17
CA LEU A 59 -3.37 -8.52 -0.91
C LEU A 59 -2.10 -7.80 -1.36
N GLN A 60 -1.02 -8.00 -0.62
CA GLN A 60 0.35 -7.60 -0.98
C GLN A 60 1.26 -8.81 -0.98
N GLU A 61 2.40 -8.74 -1.68
CA GLU A 61 3.32 -9.86 -1.84
C GLU A 61 2.68 -11.10 -2.46
N VAL A 62 1.88 -10.90 -3.50
CA VAL A 62 1.29 -11.99 -4.27
C VAL A 62 2.23 -12.34 -5.41
N ASP A 63 2.86 -13.52 -5.39
CA ASP A 63 3.64 -14.01 -6.52
C ASP A 63 2.76 -14.17 -7.78
N ALA A 64 3.30 -13.79 -8.94
CA ALA A 64 2.61 -13.90 -10.23
C ALA A 64 2.15 -15.33 -10.54
N LYS A 65 3.00 -16.32 -10.24
CA LYS A 65 2.66 -17.75 -10.39
C LYS A 65 1.41 -18.11 -9.55
N TRP A 66 1.40 -17.68 -8.30
CA TRP A 66 0.35 -18.06 -7.35
C TRP A 66 -0.94 -17.24 -7.54
N TYR A 67 -0.86 -16.06 -8.15
CA TYR A 67 -2.04 -15.28 -8.53
C TYR A 67 -2.99 -16.09 -9.41
N ASP A 68 -2.48 -16.63 -10.52
CA ASP A 68 -3.27 -17.38 -11.49
C ASP A 68 -3.54 -18.82 -11.04
N ALA A 69 -2.52 -19.49 -10.48
CA ALA A 69 -2.63 -20.90 -10.11
C ALA A 69 -3.47 -21.15 -8.84
N PHE A 70 -3.51 -20.19 -7.91
CA PHE A 70 -4.14 -20.38 -6.60
C PHE A 70 -5.15 -19.28 -6.27
N TRP A 71 -4.73 -18.02 -6.19
CA TRP A 71 -5.58 -16.95 -5.62
C TRP A 71 -6.85 -16.72 -6.42
N VAL A 72 -6.77 -16.53 -7.75
CA VAL A 72 -7.95 -16.29 -8.58
C VAL A 72 -8.94 -17.46 -8.54
N PRO A 73 -8.53 -18.74 -8.74
CA PRO A 73 -9.43 -19.88 -8.59
C PRO A 73 -10.09 -19.96 -7.21
N GLN A 74 -9.32 -19.84 -6.12
CA GLN A 74 -9.84 -20.00 -4.77
C GLN A 74 -10.77 -18.85 -4.37
N MET A 75 -10.44 -17.61 -4.77
CA MET A 75 -11.28 -16.43 -4.55
C MET A 75 -12.61 -16.54 -5.28
N ARG A 76 -12.61 -17.00 -6.54
CA ARG A 76 -13.84 -17.24 -7.32
C ARG A 76 -14.74 -18.28 -6.67
N VAL A 77 -14.17 -19.40 -6.21
CA VAL A 77 -14.92 -20.43 -5.46
C VAL A 77 -15.50 -19.84 -4.17
N ALA A 78 -14.78 -18.93 -3.52
CA ALA A 78 -15.26 -18.22 -2.32
C ALA A 78 -16.23 -17.05 -2.61
N GLY A 79 -16.62 -16.82 -3.86
CA GLY A 79 -17.59 -15.78 -4.25
C GLY A 79 -17.00 -14.39 -4.47
N TYR A 80 -15.69 -14.27 -4.69
CA TYR A 80 -15.01 -13.01 -4.98
C TYR A 80 -14.61 -12.91 -6.46
N ALA A 81 -14.66 -11.70 -7.00
CA ALA A 81 -14.15 -11.35 -8.31
C ALA A 81 -12.81 -10.59 -8.18
N PRO A 82 -11.79 -10.89 -9.00
CA PRO A 82 -10.58 -10.09 -9.05
C PRO A 82 -10.86 -8.71 -9.66
N ALA A 83 -10.28 -7.66 -9.07
CA ALA A 83 -10.33 -6.30 -9.59
C ALA A 83 -9.19 -6.04 -10.57
N GLY A 84 -9.18 -6.79 -11.68
CA GLY A 84 -8.16 -6.73 -12.72
C GLY A 84 -7.13 -7.85 -12.63
N THR A 85 -5.96 -7.65 -13.23
CA THR A 85 -4.81 -8.54 -13.12
C THR A 85 -3.98 -8.23 -11.87
N LEU A 86 -2.99 -9.07 -11.57
CA LEU A 86 -1.96 -8.72 -10.59
C LEU A 86 -1.25 -7.43 -11.02
N SER A 87 -1.09 -6.49 -10.09
CA SER A 87 -0.27 -5.30 -10.29
C SER A 87 1.16 -5.60 -9.87
N GLU A 88 1.93 -6.21 -10.77
CA GLU A 88 3.33 -6.57 -10.52
C GLU A 88 4.22 -5.33 -10.36
N LYS A 89 5.20 -5.41 -9.47
CA LYS A 89 6.30 -4.45 -9.42
C LYS A 89 7.05 -4.50 -10.76
N THR A 90 7.51 -3.35 -11.26
CA THR A 90 8.19 -3.26 -12.56
C THR A 90 9.63 -3.80 -12.57
N GLY A 91 10.05 -4.49 -11.49
CA GLY A 91 11.40 -5.00 -11.29
C GLY A 91 11.55 -6.49 -11.63
N LEU A 92 12.62 -7.10 -11.14
CA LEU A 92 12.91 -8.52 -11.36
C LEU A 92 12.09 -9.45 -10.45
N THR A 93 11.58 -8.93 -9.33
CA THR A 93 10.73 -9.68 -8.41
C THR A 93 9.33 -9.79 -9.00
N ARG A 94 8.91 -11.02 -9.34
CA ARG A 94 7.59 -11.30 -9.92
C ARG A 94 6.51 -11.46 -8.86
N GLU A 95 6.33 -10.41 -8.06
CA GLU A 95 5.24 -10.27 -7.10
C GLU A 95 4.60 -8.89 -7.20
N GLY A 96 3.40 -8.76 -6.66
CA GLY A 96 2.69 -7.50 -6.65
C GLY A 96 1.53 -7.44 -5.67
N VAL A 97 0.62 -6.52 -5.96
CA VAL A 97 -0.60 -6.31 -5.19
C VAL A 97 -1.83 -6.73 -5.98
N ALA A 98 -2.82 -7.28 -5.30
CA ALA A 98 -4.08 -7.74 -5.90
C ALA A 98 -5.27 -7.30 -5.05
N THR A 99 -6.39 -7.01 -5.70
CA THR A 99 -7.63 -6.63 -5.03
C THR A 99 -8.74 -7.56 -5.50
N PHE A 100 -9.57 -8.01 -4.56
CA PHE A 100 -10.73 -8.85 -4.83
C PHE A 100 -11.95 -8.24 -4.15
N ALA A 101 -13.12 -8.36 -4.77
CA ALA A 101 -14.38 -7.85 -4.23
C ALA A 101 -15.45 -8.93 -4.26
N ARG A 102 -16.32 -8.95 -3.26
CA ARG A 102 -17.38 -9.96 -3.18
C ARG A 102 -18.40 -9.74 -4.30
N ALA A 103 -18.56 -10.72 -5.18
CA ALA A 103 -19.23 -10.55 -6.47
C ALA A 103 -20.75 -10.36 -6.35
N ASP A 104 -21.36 -10.81 -5.26
CA ASP A 104 -22.78 -10.60 -4.93
C ASP A 104 -23.07 -9.18 -4.42
N ARG A 105 -22.03 -8.40 -4.08
CA ARG A 105 -22.16 -7.04 -3.53
C ARG A 105 -21.51 -5.98 -4.39
N TRP A 106 -20.46 -6.33 -5.11
CA TRP A 106 -19.65 -5.38 -5.84
C TRP A 106 -19.38 -5.87 -7.26
N ARG A 107 -19.63 -4.98 -8.22
CA ARG A 107 -19.16 -5.09 -9.58
C ARG A 107 -17.89 -4.27 -9.73
N VAL A 108 -16.82 -4.87 -10.22
CA VAL A 108 -15.60 -4.14 -10.60
C VAL A 108 -15.91 -3.36 -11.88
N ALA A 109 -15.91 -2.03 -11.80
CA ALA A 109 -16.20 -1.18 -12.94
C ALA A 109 -14.95 -0.85 -13.76
N THR A 110 -13.84 -0.56 -13.08
CA THR A 110 -12.53 -0.34 -13.70
C THR A 110 -11.41 -0.59 -12.70
N SER A 111 -10.21 -0.89 -13.20
CA SER A 111 -8.99 -1.09 -12.41
C SER A 111 -7.78 -0.58 -13.20
N ALA A 112 -6.80 -0.01 -12.50
CA ALA A 112 -5.55 0.45 -13.10
C ALA A 112 -4.35 0.20 -12.17
N VAL A 113 -3.19 -0.02 -12.79
CA VAL A 113 -1.89 0.01 -12.12
C VAL A 113 -1.36 1.44 -12.22
N VAL A 114 -0.86 1.98 -11.10
CA VAL A 114 -0.27 3.30 -11.04
C VAL A 114 1.18 3.23 -10.56
N SER A 115 2.05 3.96 -11.24
CA SER A 115 3.46 4.09 -10.83
C SER A 115 3.54 4.97 -9.58
N LEU A 116 4.29 4.50 -8.59
CA LEU A 116 4.60 5.25 -7.37
C LEU A 116 6.09 5.63 -7.32
N THR A 117 6.71 5.83 -8.48
CA THR A 117 8.15 6.11 -8.55
C THR A 117 8.45 7.54 -8.99
N ARG A 118 7.43 8.29 -9.42
CA ARG A 118 7.57 9.67 -9.88
C ARG A 118 6.29 10.48 -9.67
N PRO A 119 6.41 11.81 -9.62
CA PRO A 119 5.24 12.69 -9.60
C PRO A 119 4.37 12.51 -10.85
N GLY A 120 3.05 12.63 -10.65
CA GLY A 120 2.09 12.69 -11.75
C GLY A 120 2.14 14.04 -12.49
N PRO A 121 1.43 14.19 -13.63
CA PRO A 121 1.53 15.40 -14.47
C PRO A 121 0.78 16.63 -13.92
N SER A 122 0.28 16.59 -12.67
CA SER A 122 -0.54 17.69 -12.15
C SER A 122 0.31 18.92 -11.78
N PRO A 123 -0.22 20.15 -11.88
CA PRO A 123 0.52 21.35 -11.47
C PRO A 123 1.04 21.30 -10.02
N ALA A 124 0.26 20.67 -9.12
CA ALA A 124 0.64 20.49 -7.71
C ALA A 124 1.86 19.56 -7.53
N GLU A 125 2.14 18.70 -8.52
CA GLU A 125 3.27 17.77 -8.52
C GLU A 125 4.52 18.36 -9.17
N SER A 126 4.40 19.42 -9.99
CA SER A 126 5.56 20.10 -10.59
C SER A 126 6.50 20.71 -9.53
N ALA A 127 5.95 21.22 -8.43
CA ALA A 127 6.75 21.72 -7.31
C ALA A 127 7.47 20.58 -6.58
N THR A 128 6.79 19.44 -6.38
CA THR A 128 7.38 18.24 -5.80
C THR A 128 8.50 17.69 -6.69
N GLU A 129 8.30 17.67 -8.00
CA GLU A 129 9.31 17.25 -8.97
C GLU A 129 10.55 18.16 -8.93
N ALA A 130 10.34 19.48 -8.92
CA ALA A 130 11.44 20.44 -8.81
C ALA A 130 12.23 20.25 -7.51
N TRP A 131 11.56 20.01 -6.39
CA TRP A 131 12.20 19.71 -5.11
C TRP A 131 12.98 18.38 -5.15
N ILE A 132 12.43 17.32 -5.74
CA ILE A 132 13.13 16.03 -5.88
C ILE A 132 14.46 16.20 -6.62
N ARG A 133 14.50 17.01 -7.69
CA ARG A 133 15.75 17.28 -8.44
C ARG A 133 16.82 18.01 -7.61
N THR A 134 16.45 18.66 -6.51
CA THR A 134 17.41 19.24 -5.55
C THR A 134 17.98 18.21 -4.57
N GLN A 135 17.48 16.96 -4.61
CA GLN A 135 17.81 15.88 -3.70
C GLN A 135 18.38 14.67 -4.48
N PRO A 136 19.66 14.69 -4.91
CA PRO A 136 20.21 13.68 -5.83
C PRO A 136 20.06 12.24 -5.33
N ALA A 137 20.22 12.00 -4.03
CA ALA A 137 20.08 10.66 -3.44
C ALA A 137 18.64 10.15 -3.46
N LEU A 138 17.66 11.04 -3.28
CA LEU A 138 16.24 10.71 -3.38
C LEU A 138 15.86 10.45 -4.85
N GLU A 139 16.30 11.30 -5.77
CA GLU A 139 16.08 11.12 -7.20
C GLU A 139 16.66 9.79 -7.70
N GLU A 140 17.89 9.45 -7.29
CA GLU A 140 18.51 8.16 -7.57
C GLU A 140 17.66 7.00 -7.03
N ALA A 141 17.20 7.08 -5.78
CA ALA A 141 16.39 6.05 -5.16
C ALA A 141 15.05 5.85 -5.89
N LEU A 142 14.36 6.95 -6.23
CA LEU A 142 13.11 6.93 -6.99
C LEU A 142 13.29 6.31 -8.38
N GLY A 143 14.44 6.53 -9.02
CA GLY A 143 14.78 5.91 -10.30
C GLY A 143 15.07 4.40 -10.25
N LYS A 144 15.28 3.85 -9.05
CA LYS A 144 15.63 2.43 -8.85
C LYS A 144 14.53 1.59 -8.21
N VAL A 145 13.64 2.20 -7.43
CA VAL A 145 12.46 1.50 -6.91
C VAL A 145 11.49 1.14 -8.04
N SER A 146 10.78 0.04 -7.87
CA SER A 146 9.80 -0.48 -8.83
C SER A 146 8.36 -0.47 -8.28
N THR A 147 8.13 0.33 -7.23
CA THR A 147 6.88 0.34 -6.48
C THR A 147 5.70 0.80 -7.34
N VAL A 148 4.63 0.03 -7.28
CA VAL A 148 3.35 0.32 -7.94
C VAL A 148 2.21 0.29 -6.92
N GLY A 149 1.09 0.92 -7.28
CA GLY A 149 -0.19 0.77 -6.62
C GLY A 149 -1.24 0.21 -7.58
N GLN A 150 -2.28 -0.39 -7.02
CA GLN A 150 -3.51 -0.74 -7.74
C GLN A 150 -4.62 0.18 -7.27
N ILE A 151 -5.40 0.71 -8.21
CA ILE A 151 -6.64 1.43 -7.91
C ILE A 151 -7.79 0.78 -8.68
N ALA A 152 -8.96 0.67 -8.06
CA ALA A 152 -10.15 0.11 -8.70
C ALA A 152 -11.41 0.82 -8.25
N VAL A 153 -12.40 0.92 -9.14
CA VAL A 153 -13.76 1.35 -8.80
C VAL A 153 -14.63 0.11 -8.61
N LEU A 154 -15.27 0.03 -7.45
CA LEU A 154 -16.28 -0.97 -7.14
C LEU A 154 -17.65 -0.30 -7.06
N GLU A 155 -18.56 -0.76 -7.90
CA GLU A 155 -19.96 -0.36 -7.86
C GLU A 155 -20.78 -1.37 -7.07
N PRO A 156 -21.77 -0.92 -6.29
CA PRO A 156 -22.66 -1.81 -5.59
C PRO A 156 -23.57 -2.55 -6.58
N VAL A 157 -23.71 -3.85 -6.39
CA VAL A 157 -24.74 -4.65 -7.07
C VAL A 157 -26.10 -4.29 -6.44
N ALA A 158 -27.09 -3.97 -7.28
CA ALA A 158 -28.43 -3.65 -6.79
C ALA A 158 -28.99 -4.82 -5.97
N ALA A 159 -29.39 -4.56 -4.73
CA ALA A 159 -30.10 -5.55 -3.94
C ALA A 159 -31.44 -5.84 -4.61
N GLY A 160 -31.68 -7.09 -5.01
CA GLY A 160 -32.97 -7.53 -5.57
C GLY A 160 -34.11 -7.58 -4.54
N GLY A 161 -34.10 -6.74 -3.51
CA GLY A 161 -35.05 -6.75 -2.40
C GLY A 161 -35.19 -5.38 -1.74
N ALA A 162 -36.38 -5.14 -1.17
CA ALA A 162 -36.95 -3.88 -0.72
C ALA A 162 -36.28 -3.17 0.48
N ASP A 163 -34.97 -3.32 0.70
CA ASP A 163 -34.25 -2.59 1.74
C ASP A 163 -33.50 -1.41 1.12
N GLY A 164 -34.10 -0.21 1.26
CA GLY A 164 -33.80 1.02 0.53
C GLY A 164 -32.48 1.73 0.84
N GLY A 165 -31.45 1.01 1.31
CA GLY A 165 -30.11 1.56 1.50
C GLY A 165 -29.27 1.46 0.23
N ARG A 166 -29.27 2.50 -0.61
CA ARG A 166 -28.39 2.55 -1.79
C ARG A 166 -26.93 2.67 -1.32
N ARG A 167 -26.18 1.55 -1.36
CA ARG A 167 -24.71 1.60 -1.21
C ARG A 167 -24.16 2.56 -2.25
N ARG A 168 -23.12 3.31 -1.90
CA ARG A 168 -22.42 4.20 -2.85
C ARG A 168 -21.25 3.47 -3.51
N PRO A 169 -20.82 3.86 -4.73
CA PRO A 169 -19.58 3.37 -5.30
C PRO A 169 -18.38 3.69 -4.40
N ILE A 170 -17.35 2.86 -4.47
CA ILE A 170 -16.10 3.06 -3.74
C ILE A 170 -14.91 2.93 -4.68
N VAL A 171 -13.92 3.79 -4.51
CA VAL A 171 -12.56 3.59 -5.02
C VAL A 171 -11.76 2.85 -3.97
N VAL A 172 -11.08 1.79 -4.36
CA VAL A 172 -10.15 1.03 -3.53
C VAL A 172 -8.75 1.23 -4.07
N ALA A 173 -7.83 1.66 -3.22
CA ALA A 173 -6.40 1.73 -3.50
C ALA A 173 -5.66 0.68 -2.69
N ASN A 174 -4.67 0.02 -3.28
CA ASN A 174 -3.84 -0.99 -2.64
C ASN A 174 -2.37 -0.80 -3.07
N ALA A 175 -1.43 -0.82 -2.13
CA ALA A 175 -0.01 -0.72 -2.43
C ALA A 175 0.87 -1.49 -1.44
N HIS A 176 2.11 -1.75 -1.84
CA HIS A 176 3.17 -2.23 -0.96
C HIS A 176 4.37 -1.28 -1.12
N LEU A 177 4.53 -0.36 -0.16
CA LEU A 177 5.52 0.71 -0.22
C LEU A 177 6.94 0.20 0.05
N PHE A 178 7.94 1.01 -0.25
CA PHE A 178 9.34 0.59 -0.16
C PHE A 178 9.78 0.24 1.27
N PHE A 179 10.36 -0.95 1.42
CA PHE A 179 10.62 -1.59 2.72
C PHE A 179 11.79 -0.99 3.52
N HIS A 180 12.75 -0.34 2.86
CA HIS A 180 14.03 -0.04 3.51
C HIS A 180 13.83 0.96 4.67
N PRO A 181 14.28 0.67 5.90
CA PRO A 181 13.94 1.47 7.09
C PRO A 181 14.34 2.94 6.96
N GLY A 182 15.54 3.24 6.45
CA GLY A 182 16.02 4.62 6.25
C GLY A 182 15.34 5.40 5.12
N ALA A 183 14.44 4.81 4.33
CA ALA A 183 13.81 5.46 3.17
C ALA A 183 12.44 6.08 3.51
N THR A 184 12.31 6.69 4.69
CA THR A 184 11.07 7.28 5.23
C THR A 184 10.42 8.30 4.28
N HIS A 185 11.17 9.32 3.87
CA HIS A 185 10.76 10.33 2.88
C HIS A 185 10.23 9.74 1.56
N LEU A 186 10.82 8.62 1.09
CA LEU A 186 10.41 7.96 -0.14
C LEU A 186 9.01 7.35 0.04
N ARG A 187 8.74 6.68 1.17
CA ARG A 187 7.40 6.15 1.50
C ARG A 187 6.34 7.24 1.56
N VAL A 188 6.66 8.42 2.10
CA VAL A 188 5.73 9.57 2.13
C VAL A 188 5.33 9.99 0.70
N LEU A 189 6.30 10.10 -0.21
CA LEU A 189 6.03 10.44 -1.62
C LEU A 189 5.21 9.36 -2.32
N GLN A 190 5.50 8.08 -2.06
CA GLN A 190 4.74 6.97 -2.63
C GLN A 190 3.28 6.97 -2.17
N ALA A 191 3.04 7.17 -0.87
CA ALA A 191 1.70 7.31 -0.32
C ALA A 191 0.98 8.52 -0.91
N ARG A 192 1.68 9.66 -1.05
CA ARG A 192 1.15 10.84 -1.75
C ARG A 192 0.67 10.52 -3.15
N TRP A 193 1.47 9.86 -3.97
CA TRP A 193 1.07 9.56 -5.34
C TRP A 193 -0.07 8.55 -5.39
N LEU A 194 -0.09 7.55 -4.51
CA LEU A 194 -1.21 6.60 -4.39
C LEU A 194 -2.53 7.34 -4.10
N LEU A 195 -2.54 8.21 -3.07
CA LEU A 195 -3.73 8.97 -2.70
C LEU A 195 -4.17 9.93 -3.81
N ARG A 196 -3.22 10.58 -4.51
CA ARG A 196 -3.54 11.48 -5.63
C ARG A 196 -4.16 10.72 -6.80
N HIS A 197 -3.62 9.56 -7.15
CA HIS A 197 -4.19 8.71 -8.19
C HIS A 197 -5.60 8.23 -7.82
N ALA A 198 -5.78 7.76 -6.59
CA ALA A 198 -7.08 7.30 -6.11
C ALA A 198 -8.12 8.43 -6.05
N GLU A 199 -7.74 9.62 -5.56
CA GLU A 199 -8.62 10.78 -5.50
C GLU A 199 -8.97 11.31 -6.89
N THR A 200 -8.02 11.28 -7.83
CA THR A 200 -8.26 11.66 -9.22
C THR A 200 -9.29 10.74 -9.85
N LEU A 201 -9.13 9.42 -9.67
CA LEU A 201 -10.08 8.41 -10.13
C LEU A 201 -11.46 8.59 -9.46
N ARG A 202 -11.49 8.83 -8.14
CA ARG A 202 -12.73 9.04 -7.38
C ARG A 202 -13.52 10.23 -7.92
N ARG A 203 -12.86 11.37 -8.15
CA ARG A 203 -13.49 12.58 -8.69
C ARG A 203 -13.92 12.40 -10.15
N ALA A 204 -13.10 11.75 -10.97
CA ALA A 204 -13.46 11.46 -12.36
C ALA A 204 -14.71 10.58 -12.42
N TRP A 205 -14.72 9.49 -11.65
CA TRP A 205 -15.87 8.60 -11.54
C TRP A 205 -17.12 9.32 -11.05
N GLY A 206 -17.00 10.13 -10.00
CA GLY A 206 -18.10 10.92 -9.46
C GLY A 206 -18.76 11.84 -10.49
N ARG A 207 -17.94 12.50 -11.32
CA ARG A 207 -18.44 13.34 -12.44
C ARG A 207 -19.09 12.50 -13.54
N ASP A 208 -18.41 11.45 -13.99
CA ASP A 208 -18.82 10.69 -15.19
C ASP A 208 -20.05 9.81 -14.93
N SER A 209 -20.21 9.29 -13.70
CA SER A 209 -21.35 8.47 -13.29
C SER A 209 -22.55 9.28 -12.76
N GLY A 210 -22.40 10.59 -12.56
CA GLY A 210 -23.41 11.44 -11.91
C GLY A 210 -23.55 11.23 -10.40
N ALA A 211 -22.67 10.44 -9.77
CA ALA A 211 -22.64 10.26 -8.31
C ALA A 211 -22.13 11.50 -7.55
N GLY A 212 -21.50 12.45 -8.23
CA GLY A 212 -20.93 13.65 -7.61
C GLY A 212 -19.86 13.28 -6.56
N ASP A 213 -19.98 13.84 -5.37
CA ASP A 213 -19.07 13.54 -4.25
C ASP A 213 -19.43 12.26 -3.48
N ASP A 214 -20.54 11.59 -3.82
CA ASP A 214 -21.01 10.34 -3.20
C ASP A 214 -20.25 9.11 -3.74
N VAL A 215 -18.92 9.18 -3.70
CA VAL A 215 -18.01 8.07 -4.00
C VAL A 215 -17.04 7.94 -2.85
N GLY A 216 -17.04 6.78 -2.19
CA GLY A 216 -16.12 6.50 -1.09
C GLY A 216 -14.69 6.24 -1.57
N LEU A 217 -13.73 6.37 -0.66
CA LEU A 217 -12.35 5.96 -0.88
C LEU A 217 -11.90 5.05 0.26
N ILE A 218 -11.33 3.90 -0.08
CA ILE A 218 -10.67 2.98 0.82
C ILE A 218 -9.22 2.86 0.35
N VAL A 219 -8.28 3.02 1.28
CA VAL A 219 -6.85 2.90 1.00
C VAL A 219 -6.32 1.79 1.88
N CYS A 220 -5.80 0.75 1.23
CA CYS A 220 -5.20 -0.44 1.82
C CYS A 220 -3.74 -0.53 1.41
N GLY A 221 -3.00 -1.37 2.11
CA GLY A 221 -1.63 -1.67 1.76
C GLY A 221 -0.76 -2.05 2.93
N ASP A 222 0.43 -2.48 2.57
CA ASP A 222 1.58 -2.51 3.47
C ASP A 222 2.40 -1.25 3.22
N PHE A 223 2.35 -0.31 4.16
CA PHE A 223 3.04 0.96 4.02
C PHE A 223 4.47 0.94 4.57
N ASN A 224 4.93 -0.19 5.14
CA ASN A 224 6.24 -0.29 5.77
C ASN A 224 6.53 0.90 6.70
N GLY A 225 5.53 1.29 7.51
CA GLY A 225 5.63 2.41 8.43
C GLY A 225 4.82 2.19 9.69
N GLU A 226 5.34 2.72 10.78
CA GLU A 226 4.71 2.68 12.10
C GLU A 226 3.77 3.87 12.31
N ALA A 227 2.95 3.81 13.36
CA ALA A 227 1.93 4.83 13.64
C ALA A 227 2.49 6.27 13.77
N HIS A 228 3.76 6.41 14.14
CA HIS A 228 4.43 7.69 14.29
C HIS A 228 5.16 8.16 13.03
N ASP A 229 5.33 7.29 12.03
CA ASP A 229 6.04 7.62 10.80
C ASP A 229 5.23 8.62 9.96
N GLY A 230 5.97 9.45 9.23
CA GLY A 230 5.42 10.48 8.36
C GLY A 230 4.50 9.91 7.28
N VAL A 231 4.74 8.67 6.83
CA VAL A 231 3.86 8.01 5.84
C VAL A 231 2.47 7.74 6.40
N VAL A 232 2.37 7.25 7.65
CA VAL A 232 1.08 6.95 8.29
C VAL A 232 0.35 8.24 8.63
N ARG A 233 1.06 9.25 9.16
CA ARG A 233 0.49 10.58 9.40
C ARG A 233 -0.01 11.23 8.11
N TYR A 234 0.76 11.15 7.04
CA TYR A 234 0.34 11.71 5.75
C TYR A 234 -0.92 11.03 5.21
N VAL A 235 -1.04 9.71 5.35
CA VAL A 235 -2.26 8.99 4.92
C VAL A 235 -3.47 9.37 5.78
N ALA A 236 -3.29 9.54 7.08
CA ALA A 236 -4.37 9.92 7.99
C ALA A 236 -4.84 11.37 7.79
N ASP A 237 -3.89 12.31 7.69
CA ASP A 237 -4.17 13.75 7.74
C ASP A 237 -4.21 14.40 6.35
N GLY A 238 -3.73 13.70 5.31
CA GLY A 238 -3.56 14.24 3.96
C GLY A 238 -2.47 15.30 3.82
N THR A 239 -1.77 15.62 4.90
CA THR A 239 -0.68 16.60 4.94
C THR A 239 0.45 16.13 5.85
N LEU A 240 1.66 16.62 5.61
CA LEU A 240 2.81 16.40 6.47
C LEU A 240 3.60 17.70 6.55
N ARG A 241 3.99 18.10 7.76
CA ARG A 241 4.77 19.32 7.97
C ARG A 241 6.18 19.16 7.38
N ALA A 242 6.74 20.25 6.87
CA ALA A 242 8.12 20.27 6.38
C ALA A 242 9.15 19.99 7.48
N SER A 243 8.80 20.27 8.75
CA SER A 243 9.63 20.00 9.92
C SER A 243 9.55 18.56 10.44
N HIS A 244 8.80 17.66 9.78
CA HIS A 244 8.71 16.27 10.23
C HIS A 244 10.06 15.54 10.14
N SER A 245 10.42 14.78 11.18
CA SER A 245 11.71 14.09 11.29
C SER A 245 12.01 13.15 10.12
N ASP A 246 10.99 12.48 9.56
CA ASP A 246 11.11 11.64 8.36
C ASP A 246 11.81 12.31 7.17
N TRP A 247 11.69 13.63 7.02
CA TRP A 247 12.40 14.35 5.96
C TRP A 247 13.91 14.40 6.23
N ALA A 248 14.30 14.67 7.48
CA ALA A 248 15.70 14.67 7.89
C ALA A 248 16.31 13.25 7.87
N LEU A 249 15.58 12.26 8.43
CA LEU A 249 15.93 10.84 8.38
C LEU A 249 16.10 10.35 6.93
N GLY A 250 15.20 10.78 6.06
CA GLY A 250 15.26 10.47 4.64
C GLY A 250 16.44 11.13 3.94
N GLY A 251 16.78 12.37 4.30
CA GLY A 251 17.87 13.13 3.68
C GLY A 251 19.26 12.46 3.78
N VAL A 252 19.47 11.58 4.76
CA VAL A 252 20.72 10.81 4.90
C VAL A 252 20.70 9.46 4.16
N PHE A 253 19.56 9.05 3.61
CA PHE A 253 19.44 7.77 2.89
C PHE A 253 20.31 7.75 1.64
N ARG A 254 20.99 6.62 1.38
CA ARG A 254 21.81 6.40 0.18
C ARG A 254 21.53 5.02 -0.37
N TRP A 255 21.35 4.91 -1.68
CA TRP A 255 21.11 3.62 -2.34
C TRP A 255 22.36 2.74 -2.30
N GLY A 256 22.20 1.44 -1.99
CA GLY A 256 23.27 0.45 -2.08
C GLY A 256 24.43 0.58 -1.08
N GLY A 257 24.41 1.56 -0.17
CA GLY A 257 25.35 1.62 0.94
C GLY A 257 25.09 0.50 1.96
N THR A 258 26.08 0.16 2.79
CA THR A 258 25.89 -0.64 4.02
C THR A 258 24.79 0.01 4.86
N SER A 259 23.58 -0.52 4.71
CA SER A 259 22.35 0.12 5.10
C SER A 259 22.27 0.39 6.59
N SER A 260 21.65 1.54 6.91
CA SER A 260 20.91 1.87 8.14
C SER A 260 21.66 1.88 9.48
N ARG A 261 22.61 1.00 9.82
CA ARG A 261 23.27 1.07 11.15
C ARG A 261 24.28 2.20 11.29
N ALA A 262 25.13 2.43 10.29
CA ALA A 262 26.12 3.52 10.35
C ALA A 262 25.44 4.89 10.21
N ALA A 263 24.42 4.99 9.34
CA ALA A 263 23.60 6.20 9.18
C ALA A 263 22.69 6.45 10.40
N ALA A 264 22.07 5.42 10.99
CA ALA A 264 21.32 5.55 12.25
C ALA A 264 22.24 5.88 13.43
N LYS A 265 23.48 5.37 13.46
CA LYS A 265 24.49 5.74 14.47
C LYS A 265 24.92 7.20 14.32
N ALA A 266 25.05 7.71 13.10
CA ALA A 266 25.31 9.11 12.84
C ALA A 266 24.12 10.01 13.23
N LEU A 267 22.87 9.54 13.04
CA LEU A 267 21.67 10.26 13.44
C LEU A 267 21.42 10.27 14.94
N LEU A 268 21.66 9.14 15.62
CA LEU A 268 21.62 9.05 17.08
C LEU A 268 22.57 10.07 17.72
N ALA A 269 23.77 10.24 17.15
CA ALA A 269 24.72 11.24 17.62
C ALA A 269 24.19 12.68 17.47
N VAL A 270 23.52 12.98 16.35
CA VAL A 270 22.91 14.31 16.09
C VAL A 270 21.72 14.58 17.00
N THR A 271 20.88 13.58 17.30
CA THR A 271 19.72 13.75 18.19
C THR A 271 20.14 13.89 19.65
N THR A 272 21.13 13.11 20.12
CA THR A 272 21.64 13.24 21.50
C THR A 272 22.42 14.54 21.73
N GLU A 273 23.11 15.07 20.72
CA GLU A 273 23.76 16.39 20.82
C GLU A 273 22.76 17.56 20.79
N GLY A 274 21.57 17.36 20.21
CA GLY A 274 20.48 18.34 20.23
C GLY A 274 19.79 18.39 21.59
N GLU A 275 19.48 17.23 22.17
CA GLU A 275 18.85 17.12 23.51
C GLU A 275 19.77 17.65 24.62
N ALA A 276 21.07 17.35 24.57
CA ALA A 276 22.03 17.85 25.56
C ALA A 276 22.27 19.37 25.49
N ARG A 277 22.01 20.02 24.35
CA ARG A 277 22.12 21.48 24.20
C ARG A 277 20.88 22.24 24.64
N GLU A 278 19.70 21.63 24.53
CA GLU A 278 18.47 22.22 25.07
C GLU A 278 18.45 22.17 26.61
N GLU A 279 19.07 21.17 27.24
CA GLU A 279 19.20 21.10 28.71
C GLU A 279 20.22 22.12 29.28
N ASP A 280 21.26 22.49 28.54
CA ASP A 280 22.28 23.47 28.96
C ASP A 280 21.85 24.95 28.73
N GLU A 281 20.80 25.21 27.93
CA GLU A 281 20.26 26.56 27.70
C GLU A 281 19.13 26.94 28.68
N ASP A 282 18.65 25.98 29.48
CA ASP A 282 17.58 26.14 30.48
C ASP A 282 18.09 26.22 31.96
N GLU A 283 19.42 26.28 32.19
CA GLU A 283 20.06 26.64 33.48
C GLU A 283 20.58 28.10 33.53
#